data_AF-A0A5J4P6N9-F1
#
_entry.id   AF-A0A5J4P6N9-F1
#
_cell.length_a   1.000
_cell.length_b   1.000
_cell.length_c   1.000
_cell.angle_alpha   90.00
_cell.angle_beta   90.00
_cell.angle_gamma   90.00
#
_symmetry.space_group_name_H-M   'P 1'
#
loop_
_entity.id
_entity.type
_entity.pdbx_description
1 polymer ?
#
loop_
_entity_poly.entity_id
_entity_poly.type
_entity_poly.pdbx_seq_one_letter_code
_entity_poly.pdbx_strand_id
1 'polypeptide(L)'
;ITRKIGKNQVRAIGVMLSASPDDMKRIEDTGHLNDWCADNVDGLEKTFGAENLVSAVLHRDETTPHIHATVVPIVTGERRKAKDEKSTEGKKRYRKKNPNTARLCGDDVMARDKLKGYQDSYAQRMQVYGLQRGIEGSKAKHINTQQYYRELYVKNEYLKGEIEDLQEQK
;
A
#
# COMPACT_ATOMS: atom_id res chain seq x y z
N ILE A 1 16.40 1.80 19.38
CA ILE A 1 17.34 1.60 18.23
C ILE A 1 18.70 2.19 18.60
N THR A 2 19.73 1.38 18.82
CA THR A 2 21.10 1.85 19.19
C THR A 2 21.96 2.25 17.99
N ARG A 3 21.45 2.05 16.77
CA ARG A 3 22.15 2.33 15.51
C ARG A 3 21.74 3.71 14.96
N LYS A 4 22.71 4.52 14.55
CA LYS A 4 22.46 5.74 13.77
C LYS A 4 21.66 5.40 12.50
N ILE A 5 20.51 6.07 12.36
CA ILE A 5 19.65 5.96 11.16
C ILE A 5 20.38 6.63 9.99
N GLY A 6 20.43 5.94 8.85
CA GLY A 6 21.06 6.46 7.64
C GLY A 6 20.27 7.64 7.05
N LYS A 7 20.95 8.56 6.35
CA LYS A 7 20.29 9.71 5.72
C LYS A 7 19.18 9.30 4.74
N ASN A 8 19.43 8.23 3.98
CA ASN A 8 18.50 7.72 2.95
C ASN A 8 17.75 6.47 3.42
N GLN A 9 17.70 6.21 4.73
CA GLN A 9 17.00 5.05 5.25
C GLN A 9 15.50 5.34 5.30
N VAL A 10 14.68 4.46 4.72
CA VAL A 10 13.22 4.55 4.79
C VAL A 10 12.81 4.54 6.27
N ARG A 11 12.18 5.64 6.70
CA ARG A 11 11.73 5.83 8.10
C ARG A 11 10.28 5.41 8.30
N ALA A 12 9.48 5.63 7.28
CA ALA A 12 8.06 5.34 7.28
C ALA A 12 7.63 4.89 5.88
N ILE A 13 6.59 4.06 5.85
CA ILE A 13 5.90 3.59 4.66
C ILE A 13 4.47 4.08 4.80
N GLY A 14 4.01 4.86 3.82
CA GLY A 14 2.60 5.22 3.70
C GLY A 14 1.83 4.08 3.04
N VAL A 15 0.74 3.66 3.66
CA VAL A 15 -0.22 2.70 3.09
C VAL A 15 -1.54 3.43 2.91
N MET A 16 -2.09 3.38 1.70
CA MET A 16 -3.40 3.93 1.38
C MET A 16 -4.37 2.77 1.19
N LEU A 17 -5.49 2.81 1.92
CA LEU A 17 -6.50 1.76 1.92
C LEU A 17 -7.83 2.40 1.50
N SER A 18 -8.42 1.91 0.42
CA SER A 18 -9.70 2.38 -0.10
C SER A 18 -10.28 1.34 -1.06
N ALA A 19 -11.46 1.62 -1.60
CA ALA A 19 -12.10 0.85 -2.66
C ALA A 19 -12.64 1.81 -3.73
N SER A 20 -13.47 1.31 -4.65
CA SER A 20 -14.18 2.18 -5.59
C SER A 20 -15.11 3.16 -4.84
N PRO A 21 -15.46 4.32 -5.43
CA PRO A 21 -16.43 5.23 -4.82
C PRO A 21 -17.76 4.55 -4.47
N ASP A 22 -18.25 3.69 -5.36
CA ASP A 22 -19.51 2.96 -5.17
C ASP A 22 -19.42 1.94 -4.02
N ASP A 23 -18.30 1.22 -3.92
CA ASP A 23 -18.10 0.27 -2.83
C ASP A 23 -17.95 0.96 -1.49
N MET A 24 -17.17 2.04 -1.40
CA MET A 24 -16.99 2.77 -0.14
C MET A 24 -18.30 3.40 0.30
N LYS A 25 -19.07 3.97 -0.63
CA LYS A 25 -20.42 4.48 -0.35
C LYS A 25 -21.33 3.38 0.17
N ARG A 26 -21.35 2.21 -0.46
CA ARG A 26 -22.14 1.06 0.00
C ARG A 26 -21.74 0.61 1.40
N ILE A 27 -20.44 0.53 1.70
CA ILE A 27 -19.93 0.16 3.04
C ILE A 27 -20.37 1.20 4.08
N GLU A 28 -20.35 2.48 3.73
CA GLU A 28 -20.80 3.56 4.61
C GLU A 28 -22.32 3.54 4.83
N ASP A 29 -23.11 3.43 3.76
CA ASP A 29 -24.58 3.41 3.80
C ASP A 29 -25.13 2.19 4.58
N THR A 30 -24.38 1.08 4.58
CA THR A 30 -24.72 -0.13 5.35
C THR A 30 -24.23 -0.09 6.80
N GLY A 31 -23.59 1.00 7.23
CA GLY A 31 -23.11 1.18 8.61
C GLY A 31 -21.83 0.42 8.95
N HIS A 32 -21.17 -0.19 7.96
CA HIS A 32 -19.98 -1.03 8.14
C HIS A 32 -18.66 -0.26 8.05
N LEU A 33 -18.69 1.07 7.94
CA LEU A 33 -17.46 1.87 7.81
C LEU A 33 -16.53 1.73 9.02
N ASN A 34 -17.09 1.68 10.24
CA ASN A 34 -16.29 1.51 11.45
C ASN A 34 -15.67 0.11 11.54
N ASP A 35 -16.44 -0.92 11.18
CA ASP A 35 -15.95 -2.31 11.12
C ASP A 35 -14.82 -2.42 10.10
N TRP A 36 -15.01 -1.81 8.92
CA TRP A 36 -13.99 -1.74 7.87
C TRP A 36 -12.72 -1.06 8.38
N CYS A 37 -12.82 0.04 9.11
CA CYS A 37 -11.67 0.70 9.72
C CYS A 37 -10.95 -0.21 10.73
N ALA A 38 -11.69 -0.83 11.64
CA ALA A 38 -11.14 -1.75 12.63
C ALA A 38 -10.43 -2.95 11.98
N ASP A 39 -11.01 -3.53 10.93
CA ASP A 39 -10.39 -4.63 10.20
C ASP A 39 -9.13 -4.22 9.44
N ASN A 40 -9.11 -3.00 8.90
CA ASN A 40 -7.92 -2.45 8.27
C ASN A 40 -6.79 -2.27 9.28
N VAL A 41 -7.09 -1.71 10.45
CA VAL A 41 -6.10 -1.54 11.54
C VAL A 41 -5.59 -2.89 12.01
N ASP A 42 -6.46 -3.83 12.37
CA ASP A 42 -6.03 -5.16 12.82
C ASP A 42 -5.26 -5.92 11.72
N GLY A 43 -5.62 -5.74 10.44
CA GLY A 43 -4.88 -6.27 9.31
C GLY A 43 -3.46 -5.72 9.22
N LEU A 44 -3.30 -4.41 9.36
CA LEU A 44 -1.99 -3.76 9.38
C LEU A 44 -1.14 -4.19 10.58
N GLU A 45 -1.73 -4.25 11.77
CA GLU A 45 -1.04 -4.68 12.99
C GLU A 45 -0.56 -6.13 12.88
N LYS A 46 -1.39 -7.05 12.36
CA LYS A 46 -0.99 -8.44 12.13
C LYS A 46 0.09 -8.57 11.05
N THR A 47 0.06 -7.72 10.04
CA THR A 47 0.99 -7.78 8.90
C THR A 47 2.36 -7.18 9.24
N PHE A 48 2.36 -6.02 9.90
CA PHE A 48 3.56 -5.22 10.13
C PHE A 48 4.02 -5.23 11.58
N GLY A 49 3.20 -5.70 12.51
CA GLY A 49 3.41 -5.60 13.96
C GLY A 49 2.72 -4.34 14.52
N ALA A 50 2.00 -4.49 15.63
CA ALA A 50 1.28 -3.38 16.28
C ALA A 50 2.21 -2.20 16.64
N GLU A 51 3.42 -2.51 17.11
CA GLU A 51 4.45 -1.50 17.43
C GLU A 51 4.98 -0.73 16.22
N ASN A 52 4.77 -1.24 15.00
CA ASN A 52 5.20 -0.60 13.76
C ASN A 52 4.11 0.27 13.14
N LEU A 53 2.84 0.14 13.55
CA LEU A 53 1.75 0.98 13.09
C LEU A 53 1.67 2.25 13.96
N VAL A 54 2.07 3.39 13.41
CA VAL A 54 2.17 4.64 14.19
C VAL A 54 0.91 5.50 14.07
N SER A 55 0.25 5.43 12.91
CA SER A 55 -0.95 6.23 12.63
C SER A 55 -1.79 5.54 11.58
N ALA A 56 -3.11 5.63 11.71
CA ALA A 56 -4.10 5.27 10.71
C ALA A 56 -5.23 6.31 10.78
N VAL A 57 -5.35 7.13 9.75
CA VAL A 57 -6.32 8.24 9.70
C VAL A 57 -7.32 8.00 8.59
N LEU A 58 -8.60 8.00 8.94
CA LEU A 58 -9.70 7.93 7.98
C LEU A 58 -10.03 9.33 7.47
N HIS A 59 -9.96 9.53 6.15
CA HIS A 59 -10.42 10.74 5.47
C HIS A 59 -11.84 10.50 4.92
N ARG A 60 -12.77 11.41 5.21
CA ARG A 60 -14.19 11.39 4.79
C ARG A 60 -14.64 12.69 4.14
N ASP A 61 -13.72 13.64 4.02
CA ASP A 61 -13.87 14.97 3.46
C ASP A 61 -13.53 15.04 1.97
N GLU A 62 -13.12 13.92 1.38
CA GLU A 62 -12.83 13.76 -0.04
C GLU A 62 -13.90 12.91 -0.75
N THR A 63 -13.78 12.73 -2.07
CA THR A 63 -14.75 12.00 -2.91
C THR A 63 -14.98 10.55 -2.47
N THR A 64 -13.98 9.90 -1.90
CA THR A 64 -14.05 8.49 -1.53
C THR A 64 -13.36 8.28 -0.18
N PRO A 65 -14.08 7.74 0.82
CA PRO A 65 -13.46 7.42 2.10
C PRO A 65 -12.22 6.54 1.94
N HIS A 66 -11.13 6.91 2.60
CA HIS A 66 -9.87 6.17 2.54
C HIS A 66 -9.06 6.36 3.82
N ILE A 67 -8.20 5.38 4.11
CA ILE A 67 -7.30 5.43 5.26
C ILE A 67 -5.88 5.70 4.78
N HIS A 68 -5.23 6.68 5.39
CA HIS A 68 -3.79 6.85 5.35
C HIS A 68 -3.16 6.25 6.61
N ALA A 69 -2.45 5.15 6.43
CA ALA A 69 -1.68 4.51 7.49
C ALA A 69 -0.18 4.75 7.33
N THR A 70 0.51 4.95 8.46
CA THR A 70 1.96 5.15 8.53
C THR A 70 2.59 4.00 9.29
N VAL A 71 3.40 3.21 8.59
CA VAL A 71 4.11 2.05 9.13
C VAL A 71 5.60 2.32 9.20
N VAL A 72 6.21 2.11 10.36
CA VAL A 72 7.67 2.18 10.53
C VAL A 72 8.25 0.78 10.27
N PRO A 73 9.17 0.60 9.31
CA PRO A 73 9.63 -0.73 8.92
C PRO A 73 10.72 -1.27 9.86
N ILE A 74 10.41 -1.41 11.15
CA ILE A 74 11.35 -2.02 12.11
C ILE A 74 11.32 -3.53 11.92
N VAL A 75 12.49 -4.10 11.64
CA VAL A 75 12.68 -5.54 11.50
C VAL A 75 13.82 -6.01 12.40
N THR A 76 13.68 -7.23 12.91
CA THR A 76 14.73 -7.99 13.57
C THR A 76 15.14 -9.17 12.69
N GLY A 77 16.38 -9.63 12.82
CA GLY A 77 16.87 -10.80 12.10
C GLY A 77 17.80 -10.47 10.93
N GLU A 78 18.36 -11.54 10.36
CA GLU A 78 19.33 -11.45 9.28
C GLU A 78 18.71 -10.76 8.04
N ARG A 79 19.49 -9.91 7.39
CA ARG A 79 19.06 -9.21 6.17
C ARG A 79 18.78 -10.22 5.07
N ARG A 80 17.70 -10.04 4.31
CA ARG A 80 17.33 -10.96 3.21
C ARG A 80 18.48 -11.24 2.22
N LYS A 81 19.23 -10.19 1.85
CA LYS A 81 20.37 -10.26 0.92
C LYS A 81 21.70 -10.74 1.54
N ALA A 82 21.72 -11.08 2.83
CA ALA A 82 22.95 -11.46 3.51
C ALA A 82 23.53 -12.80 3.02
N LYS A 83 22.68 -13.71 2.51
CA LYS A 83 23.11 -15.00 1.94
C LYS A 83 23.78 -14.81 0.58
N ASP A 84 23.20 -14.01 -0.30
CA ASP A 84 23.77 -13.69 -1.62
C ASP A 84 25.12 -12.94 -1.52
N GLU A 85 25.30 -12.13 -0.46
CA GLU A 85 26.57 -11.46 -0.18
C GLU A 85 27.66 -12.41 0.35
N LYS A 86 27.29 -13.57 0.93
CA LYS A 86 28.27 -14.56 1.45
C LYS A 86 28.93 -15.36 0.33
N SER A 87 28.23 -15.57 -0.79
CA SER A 87 28.70 -16.34 -1.95
C SER A 87 29.61 -15.56 -2.91
N THR A 88 29.76 -14.23 -2.74
CA THR A 88 30.71 -13.46 -3.56
C THR A 88 32.11 -13.54 -2.94
N GLU A 89 32.98 -14.38 -3.50
CA GLU A 89 34.41 -14.44 -3.13
C GLU A 89 35.13 -13.12 -3.47
N GLY A 90 36.06 -12.68 -2.61
CA GLY A 90 36.94 -11.53 -2.87
C GLY A 90 36.54 -10.15 -2.32
N LYS A 91 35.34 -9.97 -1.73
CA LYS A 91 34.95 -8.68 -1.13
C LYS A 91 35.46 -8.52 0.31
N LYS A 92 36.03 -7.36 0.66
CA LYS A 92 36.40 -6.99 2.04
C LYS A 92 35.18 -7.13 2.96
N ARG A 93 35.28 -8.00 3.97
CA ARG A 93 34.19 -8.28 4.91
C ARG A 93 34.33 -7.37 6.13
N TYR A 94 33.41 -6.41 6.25
CA TYR A 94 33.28 -5.62 7.48
C TYR A 94 32.63 -6.44 8.58
N ARG A 95 32.98 -6.17 9.85
CA ARG A 95 32.35 -6.79 11.03
C ARG A 95 30.83 -6.55 10.98
N LYS A 96 30.06 -7.63 10.85
CA LYS A 96 28.60 -7.59 10.85
C LYS A 96 28.10 -7.37 12.28
N LYS A 97 27.03 -6.56 12.42
CA LYS A 97 26.35 -6.34 13.69
C LYS A 97 25.49 -7.55 14.05
N ASN A 98 25.09 -7.65 15.31
CA ASN A 98 24.18 -8.70 15.78
C ASN A 98 22.89 -8.67 14.91
N PRO A 99 22.51 -9.79 14.27
CA PRO A 99 21.32 -9.85 13.42
C PRO A 99 20.03 -9.62 14.20
N ASN A 100 20.00 -9.88 15.51
CA ASN A 100 18.81 -9.72 16.34
C ASN A 100 18.57 -8.28 16.81
N THR A 101 19.44 -7.33 16.44
CA THR A 101 19.23 -5.92 16.76
C THR A 101 18.22 -5.29 15.80
N ALA A 102 17.17 -4.66 16.35
CA ALA A 102 16.17 -3.92 15.58
C ALA A 102 16.80 -2.89 14.62
N ARG A 103 16.31 -2.88 13.38
CA ARG A 103 16.75 -1.96 12.32
C ARG A 103 15.58 -1.55 11.43
N LEU A 104 15.66 -0.36 10.84
CA LEU A 104 14.73 0.05 9.79
C LEU A 104 15.11 -0.63 8.46
N CYS A 105 14.17 -1.31 7.82
CA CYS A 105 14.40 -1.92 6.52
C CYS A 105 13.14 -1.98 5.65
N GLY A 106 12.96 -0.94 4.82
CA GLY A 106 11.94 -0.93 3.78
C GLY A 106 12.08 -2.12 2.80
N ASP A 107 13.30 -2.48 2.39
CA ASP A 107 13.55 -3.60 1.47
C ASP A 107 12.98 -4.95 1.95
N ASP A 108 13.04 -5.21 3.27
CA ASP A 108 12.55 -6.47 3.83
C ASP A 108 11.02 -6.45 4.00
N VAL A 109 10.42 -5.28 4.23
CA VAL A 109 8.95 -5.11 4.37
C VAL A 109 8.26 -5.06 3.00
N MET A 110 8.87 -4.38 2.03
CA MET A 110 8.37 -4.13 0.67
C MET A 110 8.98 -5.09 -0.36
N ALA A 111 9.37 -6.29 0.09
CA ALA A 111 9.86 -7.33 -0.79
C ALA A 111 8.75 -7.76 -1.77
N ARG A 112 9.10 -8.00 -3.04
CA ARG A 112 8.14 -8.29 -4.13
C ARG A 112 7.16 -9.44 -3.80
N ASP A 113 7.69 -10.51 -3.22
CA ASP A 113 6.93 -11.68 -2.76
C ASP A 113 5.93 -11.31 -1.67
N LYS A 114 6.33 -10.47 -0.71
CA LYS A 114 5.45 -9.96 0.34
C LYS A 114 4.37 -9.03 -0.21
N LEU A 115 4.71 -8.12 -1.11
CA LEU A 115 3.73 -7.21 -1.72
C LEU A 115 2.61 -7.98 -2.43
N LYS A 116 2.95 -9.08 -3.12
CA LYS A 116 1.94 -9.98 -3.70
C LYS A 116 1.07 -10.61 -2.59
N GLY A 117 1.70 -11.16 -1.56
CA GLY A 117 0.99 -11.76 -0.42
C GLY A 117 0.10 -10.77 0.34
N TYR A 118 0.49 -9.49 0.44
CA TYR A 118 -0.35 -8.45 1.04
C TYR A 118 -1.60 -8.18 0.22
N GLN A 119 -1.51 -8.16 -1.11
CA GLN A 119 -2.69 -8.01 -1.97
C GLN A 119 -3.65 -9.20 -1.82
N ASP A 120 -3.10 -10.42 -1.77
CA ASP A 120 -3.88 -11.66 -1.62
C ASP A 120 -4.60 -11.69 -0.26
N SER A 121 -3.86 -11.50 0.83
CA SER A 121 -4.40 -11.53 2.20
C SER A 121 -5.35 -10.37 2.49
N TYR A 122 -5.08 -9.17 1.97
CA TYR A 122 -5.97 -8.03 2.10
C TYR A 122 -7.32 -8.29 1.42
N ALA A 123 -7.31 -8.83 0.20
CA ALA A 123 -8.54 -9.15 -0.51
C ALA A 123 -9.37 -10.22 0.21
N GLN A 124 -8.72 -11.26 0.75
CA GLN A 124 -9.41 -12.28 1.57
C GLN A 124 -10.11 -11.65 2.78
N ARG A 125 -9.41 -10.74 3.47
CA ARG A 125 -9.96 -10.07 4.64
C ARG A 125 -11.13 -9.16 4.29
N MET A 126 -11.02 -8.43 3.18
CA MET A 126 -12.02 -7.46 2.75
C MET A 126 -13.23 -8.10 2.04
N GLN A 127 -13.22 -9.41 1.84
CA GLN A 127 -14.32 -10.14 1.19
C GLN A 127 -15.65 -9.95 1.93
N VAL A 128 -15.62 -9.80 3.25
CA VAL A 128 -16.83 -9.55 4.07
C VAL A 128 -17.53 -8.24 3.69
N TYR A 129 -16.79 -7.27 3.15
CA TYR A 129 -17.32 -5.99 2.64
C TYR A 129 -17.70 -6.07 1.16
N GLY A 130 -17.62 -7.24 0.53
CA GLY A 130 -17.86 -7.43 -0.91
C GLY A 130 -16.71 -6.97 -1.80
N LEU A 131 -15.56 -6.60 -1.24
CA LEU A 131 -14.40 -6.18 -2.02
C LEU A 131 -13.69 -7.39 -2.62
N GLN A 132 -13.14 -7.19 -3.82
CA GLN A 132 -12.42 -8.22 -4.56
C GLN A 132 -10.96 -7.83 -4.78
N ARG A 133 -10.14 -8.84 -5.02
CA ARG A 133 -8.73 -8.64 -5.34
C ARG A 133 -8.59 -7.94 -6.68
N GLY A 134 -7.63 -7.01 -6.77
CA GLY A 134 -7.17 -6.47 -8.05
C GLY A 134 -6.61 -7.55 -8.98
N ILE A 135 -6.48 -7.22 -10.27
CA ILE A 135 -5.99 -8.14 -11.31
C ILE A 135 -4.55 -8.59 -10.99
N GLU A 136 -4.34 -9.91 -10.89
CA GLU A 136 -2.99 -10.46 -10.75
C GLU A 136 -2.13 -10.19 -11.98
N GLY A 137 -0.92 -9.68 -11.78
CA GLY A 137 -0.04 -9.34 -12.90
C GLY A 137 -0.51 -8.13 -13.71
N SER A 138 -1.36 -7.27 -13.12
CA SER A 138 -1.80 -6.03 -13.74
C SER A 138 -0.61 -5.23 -14.29
N LYS A 139 -0.76 -4.75 -15.54
CA LYS A 139 0.20 -3.88 -16.22
C LYS A 139 -0.04 -2.39 -15.91
N ALA A 140 -1.04 -2.08 -15.09
CA ALA A 140 -1.33 -0.71 -14.69
C ALA A 140 -0.13 -0.10 -13.96
N LYS A 141 0.19 1.15 -14.29
CA LYS A 141 1.20 1.93 -13.58
C LYS A 141 0.50 2.87 -12.62
N HIS A 142 1.03 2.99 -11.41
CA HIS A 142 0.59 4.01 -10.49
C HIS A 142 0.82 5.39 -11.13
N ILE A 143 -0.22 6.21 -11.11
CA ILE A 143 -0.17 7.62 -11.47
C ILE A 143 -0.55 8.44 -10.23
N ASN A 144 0.04 9.62 -10.11
CA ASN A 144 -0.29 10.50 -9.00
C ASN A 144 -1.70 11.08 -9.18
N THR A 145 -2.28 11.61 -8.10
CA THR A 145 -3.65 12.12 -8.08
C THR A 145 -3.88 13.26 -9.08
N GLN A 146 -2.91 14.17 -9.26
CA GLN A 146 -3.02 15.27 -10.22
C GLN A 146 -3.09 14.76 -11.67
N GLN A 147 -2.25 13.78 -11.99
CA GLN A 147 -2.22 13.15 -13.29
C GLN A 147 -3.52 12.38 -13.55
N TYR A 148 -4.03 11.65 -12.56
CA TYR A 148 -5.32 10.97 -12.67
C TYR A 148 -6.46 11.94 -13.02
N TYR A 149 -6.59 13.06 -12.29
CA TYR A 149 -7.62 14.05 -12.57
C TYR A 149 -7.46 14.71 -13.94
N ARG A 150 -6.21 14.96 -14.37
CA ARG A 150 -5.93 15.47 -15.71
C ARG A 150 -6.38 14.50 -16.80
N GLU A 151 -6.02 13.22 -16.67
CA GLU A 151 -6.41 12.18 -17.64
C GLU A 151 -7.93 11.98 -17.67
N LEU A 152 -8.58 12.03 -16.51
CA LEU A 152 -10.04 11.94 -16.39
C LEU A 152 -10.75 13.12 -17.06
N TYR A 153 -10.24 14.33 -16.88
CA TYR A 153 -10.76 15.53 -17.55
C TYR A 153 -10.67 15.40 -19.08
N VAL A 154 -9.49 15.06 -19.60
CA VAL A 154 -9.27 14.90 -21.05
C VAL A 154 -10.18 13.81 -21.63
N LYS A 155 -10.33 12.69 -20.92
CA LYS A 155 -11.21 11.59 -21.35
C LYS A 155 -12.68 12.02 -21.37
N ASN A 156 -13.13 12.77 -20.38
CA ASN A 156 -14.51 13.27 -20.33
C ASN A 156 -14.81 14.25 -21.47
N GLU A 157 -13.89 15.16 -21.78
CA GLU A 157 -14.07 16.09 -22.91
C GLU A 157 -14.13 15.34 -24.25
N TYR A 158 -13.28 14.34 -24.43
CA TYR A 158 -13.33 13.47 -25.61
C TYR A 158 -14.67 12.72 -25.73
N LEU A 159 -15.13 12.10 -24.64
CA LEU A 159 -16.40 11.36 -24.63
C LEU A 159 -17.62 12.25 -24.86
N LYS A 160 -17.61 13.51 -24.38
CA LYS A 160 -18.68 14.47 -24.67
C LYS A 160 -18.76 14.77 -26.16
N GLY A 161 -17.62 15.02 -26.82
CA GLY A 161 -17.57 15.23 -28.25
C GLY A 161 -18.10 14.03 -29.04
N GLU A 162 -17.69 12.80 -28.70
CA GLU A 162 -18.22 11.59 -29.35
C GLU A 162 -19.74 11.44 -29.17
N ILE A 163 -20.26 11.79 -27.99
CA ILE A 163 -21.71 11.74 -27.72
C ILE A 163 -22.46 12.78 -28.57
N GLU A 164 -21.93 14.00 -28.69
CA GLU A 164 -22.51 15.07 -29.52
C GLU A 164 -22.54 14.65 -31.00
N ASP A 165 -21.42 14.16 -31.54
CA ASP A 165 -21.32 13.65 -32.91
C ASP A 165 -22.34 12.52 -33.20
N LEU A 166 -22.52 11.60 -32.25
CA LEU A 166 -23.49 10.49 -32.36
C LEU A 166 -24.95 10.96 -32.26
N GLN A 167 -25.21 12.04 -31.53
CA GLN A 167 -26.55 12.65 -31.44
C GLN A 167 -26.92 13.41 -32.71
N GLU A 168 -25.95 14.05 -33.38
CA GLU A 168 -26.15 14.73 -34.66
C GLU A 168 -26.35 13.76 -35.85
N GLN A 169 -25.89 12.51 -35.72
CA GLN A 169 -26.06 11.46 -36.74
C GLN A 169 -27.40 10.71 -36.64
N LYS A 170 -28.29 11.09 -35.72
CA LYS A 170 -29.63 10.51 -35.52
C LYS A 170 -30.72 11.39 -36.10
#